data_AF-A0A1F8MG14-F1
#
_entry.id   AF-A0A1F8MG14-F1
#
_cell.length_a   1.000
_cell.length_b   1.000
_cell.length_c   1.000
_cell.angle_alpha   90.00
_cell.angle_beta   90.00
_cell.angle_gamma   90.00
#
_symmetry.space_group_name_H-M   'P 1'
#
loop_
_entity.id
_entity.type
_entity.pdbx_description
1 polymer ?
#
loop_
_entity_poly.entity_id
_entity_poly.type
_entity_poly.pdbx_seq_one_letter_code
_entity_poly.pdbx_strand_id
1 'polypeptide(L)'
;MSATGRFNGYLSALGDRFGDRLKNWGANLTEKGLRSMLDNLEPAAIETATPYVEEVLAMPGVPEGLKSALRRSLKRGNILDTIIAEATILIGALFTIMGGSAPLSRNLEYLQDRVKQTARFDPAAVVTAWRRDPAKYSSLFEDLRDLGWNDSRIEALKSITEVIPGVQDLIRMSVREAFSPEIAERFGQYQDPPTAVYPWAEKIGLSKEWVDRYWAAHWELPSAGEGFEMLHRAIITEDELKLLLRARDVMPFWRDKQIKLSWNVPTRVDVRRFWDLRTIDEKRLREVYTAMGYHGQDLEDYVLWTKIYTEFPDLLARFKNGWVSLDDVRSRLVELGMGAAAAEELLQTKIQSDAAARTNTDRDLTLTDIYKGVRQERISRAEAVGLIMDLGYSTDEAGFKLDVNVPSTDTISAVEERELTKSDIAAGYKNGIITREGARQMLLGLKYTAVDVEFLLKLYDAQIKPPTEEKTRALAKSDIVLGVKRGLITQQTALGMLIDIGYSDADSAFILTINAEESPFSPVNYDEFRDRTQKWRLAAGLGGKPMTEELKTLGSRLVQLQGEVAGLENQIKNERGKLSPDRVLPAEATARVTELEGILHKLQSELIRVRTDYNAKISEWKYAGK
;
A
#
# COMPACT_ATOMS: atom_id res chain seq x y z
N MET A 1 20.56 -21.60 64.91
CA MET A 1 19.33 -22.36 65.26
C MET A 1 18.27 -22.11 64.20
N SER A 2 17.87 -23.15 63.47
CA SER A 2 16.91 -23.04 62.35
C SER A 2 15.51 -22.66 62.83
N ALA A 3 14.75 -21.99 61.97
CA ALA A 3 13.37 -21.55 62.23
C ALA A 3 12.44 -22.72 62.62
N THR A 4 12.73 -23.93 62.12
CA THR A 4 12.02 -25.18 62.44
C THR A 4 12.17 -25.58 63.91
N GLY A 5 13.33 -25.34 64.52
CA GLY A 5 13.57 -25.68 65.93
C GLY A 5 12.82 -24.76 66.90
N ARG A 6 12.66 -23.48 66.55
CA ARG A 6 11.87 -22.54 67.37
C ARG A 6 10.36 -22.76 67.22
N PHE A 7 9.91 -23.18 66.03
CA PHE A 7 8.52 -23.49 65.77
C PHE A 7 8.04 -24.77 66.48
N ASN A 8 8.85 -25.84 66.46
CA ASN A 8 8.52 -27.07 67.19
C ASN A 8 8.52 -26.86 68.72
N GLY A 9 9.42 -26.03 69.24
CA GLY A 9 9.42 -25.65 70.65
C GLY A 9 8.19 -24.82 71.06
N TYR A 10 7.68 -23.99 70.15
CA TYR A 10 6.44 -23.24 70.39
C TYR A 10 5.20 -24.14 70.39
N LEU A 11 5.14 -25.13 69.49
CA LEU A 11 4.03 -26.08 69.41
C LEU A 11 3.97 -27.04 70.61
N SER A 12 5.11 -27.53 71.12
CA SER A 12 5.11 -28.36 72.33
C SER A 12 4.68 -27.56 73.57
N ALA A 13 5.18 -26.33 73.72
CA ALA A 13 4.79 -25.45 74.82
C ALA A 13 3.31 -25.04 74.79
N LEU A 14 2.68 -25.01 73.62
CA LEU A 14 1.24 -24.77 73.46
C LEU A 14 0.42 -26.02 73.77
N GLY A 15 0.89 -27.19 73.35
CA GLY A 15 0.29 -28.50 73.66
C GLY A 15 0.24 -28.77 75.16
N ASP A 16 1.33 -28.48 75.87
CA ASP A 16 1.42 -28.69 77.33
C ASP A 16 0.52 -27.69 78.09
N ARG A 17 0.47 -26.41 77.67
CA ARG A 17 -0.39 -25.41 78.32
C ARG A 17 -1.89 -25.64 78.11
N PHE A 18 -2.30 -26.19 76.96
CA PHE A 18 -3.70 -26.47 76.68
C PHE A 18 -4.13 -27.85 77.18
N GLY A 19 -3.23 -28.84 77.16
CA GLY A 19 -3.49 -30.19 77.67
C GLY A 19 -3.83 -30.20 79.16
N ASP A 20 -3.09 -29.44 79.97
CA ASP A 20 -3.35 -29.33 81.41
C ASP A 20 -4.62 -28.54 81.73
N ARG A 21 -4.95 -27.52 80.92
CA ARG A 21 -6.18 -26.74 81.08
C ARG A 21 -7.43 -27.53 80.68
N LEU A 22 -7.36 -28.34 79.63
CA LEU A 22 -8.47 -29.24 79.23
C LEU A 22 -8.64 -30.40 80.21
N LYS A 23 -7.56 -30.96 80.75
CA LYS A 23 -7.64 -31.96 81.84
C LYS A 23 -8.25 -31.39 83.11
N ASN A 24 -7.86 -30.18 83.52
CA ASN A 24 -8.43 -29.52 84.71
C ASN A 24 -9.88 -29.07 84.50
N TRP A 25 -10.25 -28.67 83.28
CA TRP A 25 -11.63 -28.33 82.93
C TRP A 25 -12.53 -29.57 82.88
N GLY A 26 -12.05 -30.68 82.32
CA GLY A 26 -12.77 -31.96 82.28
C GLY A 26 -12.88 -32.66 83.64
N ALA A 27 -11.94 -32.45 84.56
CA ALA A 27 -11.96 -33.07 85.90
C ALA A 27 -12.88 -32.37 86.91
N ASN A 28 -13.20 -31.08 86.73
CA ASN A 28 -14.01 -30.28 87.67
C ASN A 28 -15.52 -30.30 87.37
N LEU A 29 -15.96 -30.97 86.31
CA LEU A 29 -17.37 -31.19 85.99
C LEU A 29 -17.90 -32.44 86.71
N THR A 30 -17.85 -32.44 88.04
CA THR A 30 -18.56 -33.42 88.88
C THR A 30 -19.58 -32.71 89.77
N GLU A 31 -20.60 -33.45 90.19
CA GLU A 31 -21.79 -33.01 90.94
C GLU A 31 -21.52 -32.09 92.16
N LYS A 32 -20.32 -32.16 92.76
CA LYS A 32 -19.87 -31.27 93.85
C LYS A 32 -19.53 -29.84 93.40
N GLY A 33 -18.99 -29.66 92.20
CA GLY A 33 -18.65 -28.33 91.66
C GLY A 33 -19.90 -27.51 91.34
N LEU A 34 -20.94 -28.17 90.84
CA LEU A 34 -22.22 -27.54 90.53
C LEU A 34 -22.97 -27.09 91.79
N ARG A 35 -22.94 -27.88 92.87
CA ARG A 35 -23.56 -27.52 94.17
C ARG A 35 -22.83 -26.37 94.88
N SER A 36 -21.49 -26.36 94.86
CA SER A 36 -20.71 -25.29 95.51
C SER A 36 -20.78 -23.93 94.81
N MET A 37 -21.10 -23.90 93.51
CA MET A 37 -21.39 -22.66 92.79
C MET A 37 -22.76 -22.11 93.17
N LEU A 38 -23.78 -22.98 93.29
CA LEU A 38 -25.15 -22.56 93.60
C LEU A 38 -25.29 -21.95 95.01
N ASP A 39 -24.51 -22.42 95.98
CA ASP A 39 -24.63 -21.97 97.39
C ASP A 39 -23.93 -20.62 97.70
N ASN A 40 -23.11 -20.07 96.79
CA ASN A 40 -22.31 -18.84 97.03
C ASN A 40 -22.75 -17.61 96.20
N LEU A 41 -23.90 -17.67 95.51
CA LEU A 41 -24.21 -16.78 94.39
C LEU A 41 -25.15 -15.60 94.66
N GLU A 42 -25.54 -15.28 95.90
CA GLU A 42 -26.71 -14.39 96.08
C GLU A 42 -26.47 -12.86 96.16
N PRO A 43 -25.28 -12.31 96.48
CA PRO A 43 -25.09 -10.84 96.36
C PRO A 43 -23.96 -10.38 95.41
N ALA A 44 -22.83 -11.11 95.37
CA ALA A 44 -21.63 -10.66 94.64
C ALA A 44 -21.75 -10.79 93.10
N ALA A 45 -22.60 -11.70 92.62
CA ALA A 45 -22.79 -11.95 91.19
C ALA A 45 -23.55 -10.81 90.49
N ILE A 46 -24.49 -10.17 91.19
CA ILE A 46 -25.30 -9.07 90.66
C ILE A 46 -24.42 -7.82 90.44
N GLU A 47 -23.55 -7.50 91.40
CA GLU A 47 -22.64 -6.35 91.32
C GLU A 47 -21.58 -6.53 90.21
N THR A 48 -21.15 -7.77 89.97
CA THR A 48 -20.13 -8.09 88.95
C THR A 48 -20.73 -8.19 87.54
N ALA A 49 -21.99 -8.62 87.39
CA ALA A 49 -22.64 -8.81 86.10
C ALA A 49 -23.31 -7.53 85.55
N THR A 50 -23.65 -6.58 86.42
CA THR A 50 -24.35 -5.33 86.04
C THR A 50 -23.66 -4.53 84.92
N PRO A 51 -22.32 -4.30 84.94
CA PRO A 51 -21.65 -3.52 83.89
C PRO A 51 -21.73 -4.17 82.50
N TYR A 52 -21.64 -5.50 82.44
CA TYR A 52 -21.67 -6.26 81.19
C TYR A 52 -23.08 -6.32 80.58
N VAL A 53 -24.11 -6.41 81.43
CA VAL A 53 -25.51 -6.34 80.98
C VAL A 53 -25.84 -4.94 80.46
N GLU A 54 -25.32 -3.89 81.09
CA GLU A 54 -25.48 -2.50 80.61
C GLU A 54 -24.77 -2.24 79.28
N GLU A 55 -23.57 -2.81 79.07
CA GLU A 55 -22.84 -2.73 77.80
C GLU A 55 -23.61 -3.41 76.66
N VAL A 56 -24.20 -4.59 76.92
CA VAL A 56 -25.07 -5.30 75.95
C VAL A 56 -26.35 -4.51 75.64
N LEU A 57 -26.95 -3.84 76.62
CA LEU A 57 -28.14 -2.99 76.41
C LEU A 57 -27.83 -1.74 75.56
N ALA A 58 -26.59 -1.27 75.55
CA ALA A 58 -26.13 -0.10 74.79
C ALA A 58 -25.73 -0.41 73.34
N MET A 59 -25.66 -1.69 72.94
CA MET A 59 -25.27 -2.08 71.59
C MET A 59 -26.35 -1.75 70.53
N PRO A 60 -25.96 -1.24 69.34
CA PRO A 60 -26.90 -1.00 68.25
C PRO A 60 -27.50 -2.31 67.72
N GLY A 61 -28.82 -2.35 67.50
CA GLY A 61 -29.51 -3.49 66.87
C GLY A 61 -30.11 -4.54 67.83
N VAL A 62 -30.02 -4.34 69.14
CA VAL A 62 -30.63 -5.24 70.13
C VAL A 62 -32.16 -5.09 70.14
N PRO A 63 -32.95 -6.18 69.97
CA PRO A 63 -34.42 -6.12 69.97
C PRO A 63 -35.00 -5.61 71.30
N GLU A 64 -36.03 -4.77 71.27
CA GLU A 64 -36.64 -4.19 72.48
C GLU A 64 -37.26 -5.23 73.42
N GLY A 65 -37.75 -6.36 72.89
CA GLY A 65 -38.22 -7.49 73.70
C GLY A 65 -37.10 -8.12 74.56
N LEU A 66 -35.87 -8.13 74.03
CA LEU A 66 -34.70 -8.64 74.73
C LEU A 66 -34.14 -7.60 75.73
N LYS A 67 -34.11 -6.32 75.36
CA LYS A 67 -33.72 -5.24 76.28
C LYS A 67 -34.62 -5.18 77.52
N SER A 68 -35.92 -5.36 77.32
CA SER A 68 -36.89 -5.37 78.40
C SER A 68 -36.79 -6.63 79.28
N ALA A 69 -36.45 -7.79 78.73
CA ALA A 69 -36.17 -9.00 79.51
C ALA A 69 -34.91 -8.85 80.38
N LEU A 70 -33.82 -8.33 79.82
CA LEU A 70 -32.56 -8.11 80.54
C LEU A 70 -32.70 -7.07 81.66
N ARG A 71 -33.41 -5.96 81.42
CA ARG A 71 -33.71 -4.97 82.48
C ARG A 71 -34.58 -5.52 83.62
N ARG A 72 -35.44 -6.50 83.34
CA ARG A 72 -36.24 -7.18 84.37
C ARG A 72 -35.39 -8.15 85.21
N SER A 73 -34.45 -8.84 84.59
CA SER A 73 -33.53 -9.75 85.29
C SER A 73 -32.64 -9.05 86.32
N LEU A 74 -32.34 -7.75 86.13
CA LEU A 74 -31.59 -6.94 87.09
C LEU A 74 -32.39 -6.53 88.35
N LYS A 75 -33.72 -6.74 88.38
CA LYS A 75 -34.61 -6.16 89.42
C LYS A 75 -35.24 -7.15 90.40
N ARG A 76 -35.22 -8.46 90.16
CA ARG A 76 -35.79 -9.45 91.11
C ARG A 76 -35.00 -10.75 91.12
N GLY A 77 -34.60 -11.19 92.31
CA GLY A 77 -33.94 -12.48 92.56
C GLY A 77 -34.91 -13.65 92.44
N ASN A 78 -35.21 -14.08 91.21
CA ASN A 78 -35.85 -15.36 90.94
C ASN A 78 -34.93 -16.22 90.08
N ILE A 79 -34.75 -17.48 90.48
CA ILE A 79 -33.82 -18.48 89.90
C ILE A 79 -33.99 -18.64 88.38
N LEU A 80 -35.22 -18.54 87.86
CA LEU A 80 -35.48 -18.65 86.42
C LEU A 80 -34.91 -17.48 85.60
N ASP A 81 -34.85 -16.27 86.18
CA ASP A 81 -34.30 -15.09 85.49
C ASP A 81 -32.77 -15.08 85.53
N THR A 82 -32.15 -15.62 86.58
CA THR A 82 -30.70 -15.85 86.69
C THR A 82 -30.23 -16.89 85.67
N ILE A 83 -30.97 -17.98 85.50
CA ILE A 83 -30.68 -19.02 84.49
C ILE A 83 -30.80 -18.45 83.06
N ILE A 84 -31.78 -17.59 82.79
CA ILE A 84 -31.95 -16.95 81.48
C ILE A 84 -30.83 -15.93 81.21
N ALA A 85 -30.41 -15.16 82.22
CA ALA A 85 -29.29 -14.22 82.11
C ALA A 85 -27.95 -14.95 81.86
N GLU A 86 -27.68 -16.03 82.60
CA GLU A 86 -26.49 -16.87 82.40
C GLU A 86 -26.48 -17.57 81.04
N ALA A 87 -27.62 -18.10 80.59
CA ALA A 87 -27.74 -18.69 79.25
C ALA A 87 -27.51 -17.65 78.15
N THR A 88 -27.97 -16.40 78.34
CA THR A 88 -27.77 -15.32 77.36
C THR A 88 -26.32 -14.83 77.33
N ILE A 89 -25.64 -14.78 78.48
CA ILE A 89 -24.20 -14.48 78.58
C ILE A 89 -23.38 -15.62 77.95
N LEU A 90 -23.73 -16.88 78.18
CA LEU A 90 -23.08 -18.04 77.56
C LEU A 90 -23.28 -18.06 76.05
N ILE A 91 -24.48 -17.76 75.55
CA ILE A 91 -24.77 -17.67 74.11
C ILE A 91 -24.04 -16.48 73.51
N GLY A 92 -24.03 -15.31 74.17
CA GLY A 92 -23.28 -14.13 73.72
C GLY A 92 -21.77 -14.35 73.71
N ALA A 93 -21.23 -15.03 74.72
CA ALA A 93 -19.83 -15.44 74.79
C ALA A 93 -19.49 -16.47 73.71
N LEU A 94 -20.38 -17.44 73.43
CA LEU A 94 -20.25 -18.36 72.30
C LEU A 94 -20.25 -17.62 70.96
N PHE A 95 -21.14 -16.65 70.75
CA PHE A 95 -21.16 -15.82 69.54
C PHE A 95 -19.92 -14.93 69.41
N THR A 96 -19.38 -14.41 70.52
CA THR A 96 -18.17 -13.58 70.55
C THR A 96 -16.91 -14.40 70.37
N ILE A 97 -16.86 -15.62 70.92
CA ILE A 97 -15.80 -16.60 70.69
C ILE A 97 -15.86 -17.07 69.25
N MET A 98 -17.03 -17.41 68.70
CA MET A 98 -17.17 -17.83 67.30
C MET A 98 -16.90 -16.69 66.31
N GLY A 99 -17.30 -15.45 66.62
CA GLY A 99 -17.04 -14.27 65.79
C GLY A 99 -15.60 -13.76 65.89
N GLY A 100 -15.02 -13.74 67.08
CA GLY A 100 -13.66 -13.27 67.37
C GLY A 100 -12.56 -14.31 67.13
N SER A 101 -12.90 -15.61 67.16
CA SER A 101 -12.00 -16.70 66.76
C SER A 101 -12.09 -17.06 65.29
N ALA A 102 -12.98 -16.45 64.50
CA ALA A 102 -13.10 -16.73 63.07
C ALA A 102 -11.76 -16.65 62.30
N PRO A 103 -10.81 -15.74 62.60
CA PRO A 103 -9.47 -15.79 62.01
C PRO A 103 -8.61 -16.97 62.51
N LEU A 104 -8.74 -17.36 63.78
CA LEU A 104 -8.00 -18.48 64.38
C LEU A 104 -8.55 -19.85 63.94
N SER A 105 -9.87 -20.00 63.84
CA SER A 105 -10.53 -21.19 63.31
C SER A 105 -10.15 -21.39 61.84
N ARG A 106 -10.16 -20.33 61.02
CA ARG A 106 -9.65 -20.37 59.64
C ARG A 106 -8.18 -20.78 59.57
N ASN A 107 -7.32 -20.28 60.45
CA ASN A 107 -5.92 -20.71 60.50
C ASN A 107 -5.76 -22.19 60.87
N LEU A 108 -6.59 -22.71 61.78
CA LEU A 108 -6.61 -24.12 62.12
C LEU A 108 -7.15 -24.99 60.97
N GLU A 109 -8.21 -24.54 60.30
CA GLU A 109 -8.73 -25.14 59.06
C GLU A 109 -7.66 -25.19 57.98
N TYR A 110 -6.94 -24.09 57.71
CA TYR A 110 -5.83 -24.07 56.75
C TYR A 110 -4.68 -25.02 57.11
N LEU A 111 -4.39 -25.21 58.41
CA LEU A 111 -3.40 -26.18 58.85
C LEU A 111 -3.90 -27.61 58.63
N GLN A 112 -5.17 -27.88 58.91
CA GLN A 112 -5.78 -29.18 58.66
C GLN A 112 -5.84 -29.49 57.15
N ASP A 113 -6.27 -28.54 56.33
CA ASP A 113 -6.33 -28.69 54.87
C ASP A 113 -4.95 -28.87 54.26
N ARG A 114 -3.91 -28.22 54.81
CA ARG A 114 -2.52 -28.43 54.37
C ARG A 114 -2.04 -29.85 54.61
N VAL A 115 -2.44 -30.45 55.73
CA VAL A 115 -2.06 -31.83 56.09
C VAL A 115 -2.90 -32.85 55.33
N LYS A 116 -4.22 -32.62 55.27
CA LYS A 116 -5.17 -33.55 54.66
C LYS A 116 -5.31 -33.39 53.15
N GLN A 117 -4.80 -32.29 52.57
CA GLN A 117 -4.86 -31.99 51.14
C GLN A 117 -6.28 -32.14 50.58
N THR A 118 -7.24 -31.53 51.28
CA THR A 118 -8.68 -31.58 50.99
C THR A 118 -9.08 -30.71 49.80
N ALA A 119 -8.21 -29.79 49.38
CA ALA A 119 -8.43 -28.97 48.19
C ALA A 119 -8.60 -29.87 46.95
N ARG A 120 -9.55 -29.51 46.10
CA ARG A 120 -9.82 -30.17 44.82
C ARG A 120 -9.79 -29.11 43.72
N PHE A 121 -9.34 -29.49 42.53
CA PHE A 121 -9.45 -28.61 41.37
C PHE A 121 -10.91 -28.40 41.00
N ASP A 122 -11.23 -27.25 40.41
CA ASP A 122 -12.51 -27.11 39.74
C ASP A 122 -12.60 -28.08 38.54
N PRO A 123 -13.81 -28.46 38.12
CA PRO A 123 -13.99 -29.44 37.06
C PRO A 123 -13.27 -29.09 35.74
N ALA A 124 -13.26 -27.82 35.33
CA ALA A 124 -12.61 -27.40 34.08
C ALA A 124 -11.07 -27.43 34.19
N ALA A 125 -10.52 -27.10 35.36
CA ALA A 125 -9.08 -27.22 35.61
C ALA A 125 -8.61 -28.68 35.58
N VAL A 126 -9.42 -29.64 36.07
CA VAL A 126 -9.11 -31.08 35.95
C VAL A 126 -8.94 -31.47 34.48
N VAL A 127 -9.91 -31.12 33.62
CA VAL A 127 -9.83 -31.46 32.19
C VAL A 127 -8.68 -30.75 31.51
N THR A 128 -8.43 -29.48 31.84
CA THR A 128 -7.31 -28.70 31.28
C THR A 128 -5.95 -29.30 31.66
N ALA A 129 -5.78 -29.69 32.92
CA ALA A 129 -4.57 -30.37 33.38
C ALA A 129 -4.40 -31.71 32.66
N TRP A 130 -5.46 -32.52 32.57
CA TRP A 130 -5.46 -33.77 31.85
C TRP A 130 -5.10 -33.62 30.35
N ARG A 131 -5.67 -32.65 29.62
CA ARG A 131 -5.31 -32.40 28.22
C ARG A 131 -3.83 -32.04 28.04
N ARG A 132 -3.21 -31.40 29.03
CA ARG A 132 -1.79 -31.01 28.99
C ARG A 132 -0.83 -32.19 29.15
N ASP A 133 -1.20 -33.14 29.99
CA ASP A 133 -0.46 -34.39 30.25
C ASP A 133 -1.41 -35.48 30.77
N PRO A 134 -2.01 -36.27 29.86
CA PRO A 134 -3.00 -37.28 30.23
C PRO A 134 -2.43 -38.34 31.17
N ALA A 135 -1.19 -38.76 30.96
CA ALA A 135 -0.54 -39.78 31.77
C ALA A 135 -0.34 -39.31 33.21
N LYS A 136 0.02 -38.04 33.42
CA LYS A 136 0.26 -37.48 34.75
C LYS A 136 -1.01 -37.14 35.52
N TYR A 137 -2.06 -36.68 34.85
CA TYR A 137 -3.21 -36.06 35.53
C TYR A 137 -4.53 -36.84 35.41
N SER A 138 -4.55 -38.03 34.81
CA SER A 138 -5.78 -38.85 34.72
C SER A 138 -6.38 -39.20 36.10
N SER A 139 -5.57 -39.31 37.15
CA SER A 139 -6.07 -39.57 38.50
C SER A 139 -6.92 -38.43 39.08
N LEU A 140 -6.81 -37.21 38.54
CA LEU A 140 -7.64 -36.07 38.96
C LEU A 140 -9.13 -36.25 38.59
N PHE A 141 -9.49 -37.24 37.79
CA PHE A 141 -10.90 -37.58 37.61
C PHE A 141 -11.52 -38.25 38.84
N GLU A 142 -10.72 -38.89 39.71
CA GLU A 142 -11.22 -39.39 41.00
C GLU A 142 -11.67 -38.25 41.92
N ASP A 143 -10.96 -37.11 41.89
CA ASP A 143 -11.36 -35.90 42.61
C ASP A 143 -12.77 -35.44 42.20
N LEU A 144 -13.13 -35.58 40.92
CA LEU A 144 -14.49 -35.24 40.45
C LEU A 144 -15.51 -36.26 40.93
N ARG A 145 -15.16 -37.55 41.00
CA ARG A 145 -16.04 -38.59 41.54
C ARG A 145 -16.30 -38.39 43.03
N ASP A 146 -15.28 -38.00 43.81
CA ASP A 146 -15.42 -37.60 45.22
C ASP A 146 -16.40 -36.42 45.37
N LEU A 147 -16.43 -35.51 44.39
CA LEU A 147 -17.36 -34.37 44.34
C LEU A 147 -18.76 -34.74 43.80
N GLY A 148 -19.03 -36.01 43.49
CA GLY A 148 -20.33 -36.49 43.02
C GLY A 148 -20.55 -36.45 41.50
N TRP A 149 -19.49 -36.27 40.70
CA TRP A 149 -19.57 -36.41 39.25
C TRP A 149 -19.58 -37.90 38.87
N ASN A 150 -20.56 -38.30 38.05
CA ASN A 150 -20.58 -39.62 37.45
C ASN A 150 -19.82 -39.61 36.11
N ASP A 151 -19.49 -40.79 35.58
CA ASP A 151 -18.70 -40.88 34.35
C ASP A 151 -19.37 -40.18 33.16
N SER A 152 -20.71 -40.23 33.05
CA SER A 152 -21.42 -39.52 31.98
C SER A 152 -21.27 -38.00 32.04
N ARG A 153 -21.24 -37.41 33.24
CA ARG A 153 -20.96 -35.98 33.42
C ARG A 153 -19.49 -35.65 33.18
N ILE A 154 -18.57 -36.54 33.52
CA ILE A 154 -17.13 -36.37 33.24
C ILE A 154 -16.89 -36.38 31.71
N GLU A 155 -17.52 -37.29 30.97
CA GLU A 155 -17.44 -37.31 29.51
C GLU A 155 -18.11 -36.06 28.89
N ALA A 156 -19.25 -35.62 29.41
CA ALA A 156 -19.86 -34.36 28.99
C ALA A 156 -18.93 -33.16 29.27
N LEU A 157 -18.26 -33.13 30.43
CA LEU A 157 -17.30 -32.09 30.79
C LEU A 157 -16.09 -32.07 29.86
N LYS A 158 -15.59 -33.23 29.43
CA LYS A 158 -14.56 -33.31 28.39
C LYS A 158 -15.06 -32.70 27.09
N SER A 159 -16.27 -33.03 26.66
CA SER A 159 -16.84 -32.46 25.43
C SER A 159 -17.06 -30.95 25.49
N ILE A 160 -17.67 -30.40 26.56
CA ILE A 160 -17.94 -28.95 26.64
C ILE A 160 -16.68 -28.08 26.79
N THR A 161 -15.54 -28.68 27.15
CA THR A 161 -14.25 -27.98 27.23
C THR A 161 -13.45 -28.07 25.92
N GLU A 162 -13.97 -28.75 24.91
CA GLU A 162 -13.39 -28.69 23.56
C GLU A 162 -13.61 -27.31 22.96
N VAL A 163 -12.59 -26.81 22.27
CA VAL A 163 -12.64 -25.53 21.60
C VAL A 163 -13.36 -25.71 20.28
N ILE A 164 -14.51 -25.04 20.16
CA ILE A 164 -15.21 -24.83 18.89
C ILE A 164 -14.87 -23.40 18.43
N PRO A 165 -14.43 -23.20 17.17
CA PRO A 165 -14.21 -21.87 16.63
C PRO A 165 -15.41 -20.95 16.81
N GLY A 166 -15.16 -19.67 17.06
CA GLY A 166 -16.22 -18.69 17.16
C GLY A 166 -16.96 -18.51 15.83
N VAL A 167 -18.18 -17.99 15.87
CA VAL A 167 -19.03 -17.79 14.68
C VAL A 167 -18.30 -17.02 13.56
N GLN A 168 -17.47 -16.03 13.90
CA GLN A 168 -16.70 -15.27 12.92
C GLN A 168 -15.64 -16.11 12.21
N ASP A 169 -14.96 -17.00 12.93
CA ASP A 169 -13.98 -17.91 12.33
C ASP A 169 -14.68 -18.93 11.42
N LEU A 170 -15.82 -19.47 11.85
CA LEU A 170 -16.64 -20.37 11.03
C LEU A 170 -17.14 -19.70 9.75
N ILE A 171 -17.57 -18.43 9.83
CA ILE A 171 -17.93 -17.64 8.63
C ILE A 171 -16.70 -17.45 7.74
N ARG A 172 -15.55 -17.07 8.30
CA ARG A 172 -14.31 -16.90 7.53
C ARG A 172 -13.91 -18.20 6.82
N MET A 173 -13.96 -19.34 7.51
CA MET A 173 -13.69 -20.66 6.94
C MET A 173 -14.69 -20.98 5.82
N SER A 174 -15.95 -20.61 5.96
CA SER A 174 -16.98 -20.79 4.94
C SER A 174 -16.72 -19.95 3.69
N VAL A 175 -16.42 -18.65 3.88
CA VAL A 175 -16.07 -17.73 2.79
C VAL A 175 -14.79 -18.19 2.08
N ARG A 176 -13.81 -18.69 2.83
CA ARG A 176 -12.57 -19.25 2.29
C ARG A 176 -12.73 -20.67 1.73
N GLU A 177 -13.94 -21.20 1.61
CA GLU A 177 -14.22 -22.52 1.02
C GLU A 177 -13.59 -23.71 1.76
N ALA A 178 -13.19 -23.54 3.04
CA ALA A 178 -12.62 -24.63 3.84
C ALA A 178 -13.62 -25.77 4.08
N PHE A 179 -14.93 -25.50 4.02
CA PHE A 179 -15.99 -26.50 4.12
C PHE A 179 -16.41 -27.12 2.77
N SER A 180 -15.74 -26.75 1.68
CA SER A 180 -16.03 -27.22 0.32
C SER A 180 -14.89 -28.14 -0.15
N PRO A 181 -14.95 -29.48 0.06
CA PRO A 181 -13.80 -30.36 -0.15
C PRO A 181 -13.18 -30.26 -1.54
N GLU A 182 -14.01 -30.25 -2.59
CA GLU A 182 -13.56 -30.15 -3.99
C GLU A 182 -12.83 -28.82 -4.27
N ILE A 183 -13.30 -27.71 -3.68
CA ILE A 183 -12.67 -26.39 -3.87
C ILE A 183 -11.38 -26.30 -3.05
N ALA A 184 -11.41 -26.76 -1.80
CA ALA A 184 -10.25 -26.72 -0.92
C ALA A 184 -9.10 -27.60 -1.44
N GLU A 185 -9.43 -28.76 -2.03
CA GLU A 185 -8.48 -29.62 -2.73
C GLU A 185 -7.91 -28.92 -3.97
N ARG A 186 -8.78 -28.36 -4.82
CA ARG A 186 -8.35 -27.58 -6.01
C ARG A 186 -7.41 -26.43 -5.65
N PHE A 187 -7.65 -25.76 -4.53
CA PHE A 187 -6.84 -24.64 -4.05
C PHE A 187 -5.61 -25.08 -3.24
N GLY A 188 -5.48 -26.37 -2.91
CA GLY A 188 -4.39 -26.86 -2.06
C GLY A 188 -4.43 -26.31 -0.63
N GLN A 189 -5.59 -25.92 -0.11
CA GLN A 189 -5.69 -25.15 1.14
C GLN A 189 -5.17 -25.87 2.38
N TYR A 190 -5.19 -27.21 2.35
CA TYR A 190 -4.72 -28.06 3.44
C TYR A 190 -3.25 -28.49 3.29
N GLN A 191 -2.50 -27.91 2.35
CA GLN A 191 -1.09 -28.24 2.14
C GLN A 191 -0.18 -27.56 3.17
N ASP A 192 0.91 -28.23 3.54
CA ASP A 192 1.98 -27.72 4.42
C ASP A 192 1.59 -27.28 5.85
N PRO A 193 0.64 -27.91 6.56
CA PRO A 193 0.36 -27.54 7.94
C PRO A 193 1.56 -27.90 8.85
N PRO A 194 2.00 -26.98 9.73
CA PRO A 194 3.15 -27.22 10.59
C PRO A 194 2.81 -28.30 11.63
N THR A 195 3.35 -29.52 11.48
CA THR A 195 3.02 -30.66 12.36
C THR A 195 3.23 -30.39 13.84
N ALA A 196 4.14 -29.47 14.17
CA ALA A 196 4.40 -29.04 15.54
C ALA A 196 3.19 -28.37 16.23
N VAL A 197 2.20 -27.86 15.48
CA VAL A 197 1.03 -27.16 16.06
C VAL A 197 0.04 -28.13 16.71
N TYR A 198 -0.11 -29.35 16.17
CA TYR A 198 -1.16 -30.28 16.60
C TYR A 198 -1.06 -30.68 18.08
N PRO A 199 0.12 -31.04 18.62
CA PRO A 199 0.23 -31.34 20.05
C PRO A 199 -0.08 -30.15 20.96
N TRP A 200 0.12 -28.91 20.50
CA TRP A 200 -0.24 -27.72 21.27
C TRP A 200 -1.74 -27.42 21.20
N ALA A 201 -2.34 -27.63 20.03
CA ALA A 201 -3.78 -27.49 19.82
C ALA A 201 -4.59 -28.48 20.68
N GLU A 202 -4.17 -29.76 20.73
CA GLU A 202 -4.83 -30.77 21.58
C GLU A 202 -4.81 -30.39 23.07
N LYS A 203 -3.71 -29.81 23.56
CA LYS A 203 -3.54 -29.40 24.97
C LYS A 203 -4.48 -28.28 25.40
N ILE A 204 -4.99 -27.49 24.44
CA ILE A 204 -6.01 -26.45 24.70
C ILE A 204 -7.41 -26.90 24.27
N GLY A 205 -7.55 -28.11 23.74
CA GLY A 205 -8.81 -28.69 23.31
C GLY A 205 -9.27 -28.32 21.90
N LEU A 206 -8.39 -27.81 21.05
CA LEU A 206 -8.65 -27.58 19.64
C LEU A 206 -8.32 -28.86 18.84
N SER A 207 -9.32 -29.43 18.18
CA SER A 207 -9.16 -30.68 17.43
C SER A 207 -8.27 -30.49 16.19
N LYS A 208 -7.68 -31.59 15.69
CA LYS A 208 -6.93 -31.59 14.43
C LYS A 208 -7.75 -31.02 13.27
N GLU A 209 -9.03 -31.38 13.19
CA GLU A 209 -9.93 -30.87 12.15
C GLU A 209 -10.01 -29.33 12.19
N TRP A 210 -10.18 -28.74 13.38
CA TRP A 210 -10.26 -27.29 13.49
C TRP A 210 -8.94 -26.61 13.15
N VAL A 211 -7.81 -27.18 13.56
CA VAL A 211 -6.48 -26.71 13.15
C VAL A 211 -6.35 -26.69 11.63
N ASP A 212 -6.73 -27.79 10.98
CA ASP A 212 -6.65 -27.92 9.52
C ASP A 212 -7.54 -26.88 8.83
N ARG A 213 -8.73 -26.57 9.37
CA ARG A 213 -9.63 -25.54 8.81
C ARG A 213 -9.14 -24.12 9.05
N TYR A 214 -8.56 -23.84 10.22
CA TYR A 214 -7.88 -22.56 10.46
C TYR A 214 -6.74 -22.38 9.46
N TRP A 215 -5.98 -23.44 9.20
CA TRP A 215 -4.97 -23.46 8.16
C TRP A 215 -5.59 -23.22 6.78
N ALA A 216 -6.63 -23.96 6.37
CA ALA A 216 -7.26 -23.72 5.07
C ALA A 216 -7.76 -22.28 4.86
N ALA A 217 -8.17 -21.58 5.92
CA ALA A 217 -8.67 -20.20 5.87
C ALA A 217 -7.59 -19.11 6.08
N HIS A 218 -6.33 -19.48 6.31
CA HIS A 218 -5.25 -18.54 6.64
C HIS A 218 -4.66 -17.85 5.40
N TRP A 219 -4.68 -18.52 4.24
CA TRP A 219 -4.03 -18.07 3.01
C TRP A 219 -4.49 -16.68 2.55
N GLU A 220 -3.54 -15.91 2.03
CA GLU A 220 -3.81 -14.69 1.30
C GLU A 220 -4.07 -15.02 -0.18
N LEU A 221 -5.33 -14.87 -0.60
CA LEU A 221 -5.72 -15.08 -1.99
C LEU A 221 -5.33 -13.89 -2.87
N PRO A 222 -5.05 -14.11 -4.18
CA PRO A 222 -4.82 -13.04 -5.14
C PRO A 222 -5.90 -11.96 -5.07
N SER A 223 -5.47 -10.71 -5.29
CA SER A 223 -6.37 -9.57 -5.39
C SER A 223 -7.29 -9.69 -6.61
N ALA A 224 -8.39 -8.93 -6.61
CA ALA A 224 -9.29 -8.91 -7.78
C ALA A 224 -8.55 -8.43 -9.04
N GLY A 225 -7.64 -7.45 -8.89
CA GLY A 225 -6.81 -6.93 -9.98
C GLY A 225 -5.88 -7.98 -10.57
N GLU A 226 -5.18 -8.74 -9.73
CA GLU A 226 -4.37 -9.89 -10.20
C GLU A 226 -5.25 -10.95 -10.87
N GLY A 227 -6.45 -11.19 -10.34
CA GLY A 227 -7.46 -12.03 -10.99
C GLY A 227 -7.83 -11.55 -12.39
N PHE A 228 -8.05 -10.25 -12.57
CA PHE A 228 -8.35 -9.66 -13.87
C PHE A 228 -7.18 -9.79 -14.85
N GLU A 229 -5.96 -9.50 -14.40
CA GLU A 229 -4.75 -9.67 -15.21
C GLU A 229 -4.55 -11.13 -15.63
N MET A 230 -4.77 -12.09 -14.73
CA MET A 230 -4.72 -13.51 -15.06
C MET A 230 -5.78 -13.88 -16.10
N LEU A 231 -7.00 -13.35 -15.98
CA LEU A 231 -8.05 -13.57 -16.98
C LEU A 231 -7.67 -12.98 -18.34
N HIS A 232 -7.19 -11.73 -18.40
CA HIS A 232 -6.82 -11.07 -19.65
C HIS A 232 -5.64 -11.74 -20.35
N ARG A 233 -4.75 -12.37 -19.58
CA ARG A 233 -3.62 -13.17 -20.09
C ARG A 233 -4.00 -14.62 -20.41
N ALA A 234 -5.28 -14.99 -20.29
CA ALA A 234 -5.79 -16.34 -20.49
C ALA A 234 -5.10 -17.41 -19.61
N ILE A 235 -4.62 -17.00 -18.43
CA ILE A 235 -4.03 -17.90 -17.43
C ILE A 235 -5.15 -18.63 -16.67
N ILE A 236 -6.27 -17.94 -16.45
CA ILE A 236 -7.47 -18.49 -15.83
C ILE A 236 -8.70 -18.22 -16.70
N THR A 237 -9.74 -19.02 -16.45
CA THR A 237 -11.09 -18.87 -17.01
C THR A 237 -11.94 -17.87 -16.23
N GLU A 238 -13.06 -17.43 -16.82
CA GLU A 238 -14.01 -16.56 -16.13
C GLU A 238 -14.61 -17.24 -14.88
N ASP A 239 -14.86 -18.56 -14.94
CA ASP A 239 -15.40 -19.32 -13.80
C ASP A 239 -14.40 -19.42 -12.65
N GLU A 240 -13.12 -19.57 -12.95
CA GLU A 240 -12.03 -19.51 -11.96
C GLU A 240 -11.93 -18.12 -11.32
N LEU A 241 -12.06 -17.07 -12.10
CA LEU A 241 -12.12 -15.71 -11.56
C LEU A 241 -13.35 -15.53 -10.66
N LYS A 242 -14.52 -16.03 -11.05
CA LYS A 242 -15.73 -15.96 -10.20
C LYS A 242 -15.55 -16.73 -8.90
N LEU A 243 -14.87 -17.87 -8.93
CA LEU A 243 -14.53 -18.64 -7.74
C LEU A 243 -13.55 -17.87 -6.84
N LEU A 244 -12.50 -17.24 -7.41
CA LEU A 244 -11.59 -16.36 -6.66
C LEU A 244 -12.35 -15.19 -6.01
N LEU A 245 -13.19 -14.49 -6.77
CA LEU A 245 -13.99 -13.37 -6.25
C LEU A 245 -14.95 -13.82 -5.14
N ARG A 246 -15.54 -15.02 -5.25
CA ARG A 246 -16.33 -15.62 -4.17
C ARG A 246 -15.50 -15.84 -2.91
N ALA A 247 -14.33 -16.47 -3.04
CA ALA A 247 -13.44 -16.75 -1.91
C ALA A 247 -12.79 -15.48 -1.31
N ARG A 248 -12.82 -14.37 -2.05
CA ARG A 248 -12.45 -13.00 -1.63
C ARG A 248 -13.62 -12.21 -1.02
N ASP A 249 -14.77 -12.83 -0.83
CA ASP A 249 -15.99 -12.23 -0.28
C ASP A 249 -16.62 -11.13 -1.14
N VAL A 250 -16.44 -11.19 -2.47
CA VAL A 250 -17.16 -10.30 -3.39
C VAL A 250 -18.58 -10.83 -3.56
N MET A 251 -19.58 -10.00 -3.25
CA MET A 251 -20.99 -10.38 -3.34
C MET A 251 -21.35 -10.84 -4.77
N PRO A 252 -22.20 -11.87 -4.94
CA PRO A 252 -22.59 -12.40 -6.25
C PRO A 252 -23.04 -11.33 -7.25
N PHE A 253 -23.82 -10.34 -6.79
CA PHE A 253 -24.33 -9.23 -7.62
C PHE A 253 -23.21 -8.41 -8.31
N TRP A 254 -22.05 -8.28 -7.68
CA TRP A 254 -20.96 -7.43 -8.17
C TRP A 254 -19.96 -8.17 -9.06
N ARG A 255 -19.91 -9.51 -9.04
CA ARG A 255 -18.86 -10.28 -9.72
C ARG A 255 -18.84 -10.03 -11.23
N ASP A 256 -19.96 -10.24 -11.91
CA ASP A 256 -20.05 -10.02 -13.35
C ASP A 256 -19.81 -8.55 -13.73
N LYS A 257 -20.17 -7.60 -12.85
CA LYS A 257 -19.97 -6.17 -13.10
C LYS A 257 -18.49 -5.79 -13.00
N GLN A 258 -17.77 -6.33 -12.02
CA GLN A 258 -16.33 -6.12 -11.89
C GLN A 258 -15.56 -6.78 -13.04
N ILE A 259 -15.96 -8.00 -13.45
CA ILE A 259 -15.37 -8.66 -14.62
C ILE A 259 -15.56 -7.80 -15.87
N LYS A 260 -16.78 -7.30 -16.13
CA LYS A 260 -17.06 -6.41 -17.25
C LYS A 260 -16.24 -5.12 -17.20
N LEU A 261 -16.15 -4.51 -16.02
CA LEU A 261 -15.35 -3.30 -15.78
C LEU A 261 -13.87 -3.52 -16.07
N SER A 262 -13.35 -4.73 -15.85
CA SER A 262 -11.93 -5.03 -16.05
C SER A 262 -11.48 -4.95 -17.51
N TRP A 263 -12.40 -5.09 -18.48
CA TRP A 263 -12.04 -5.07 -19.89
C TRP A 263 -11.71 -3.66 -20.37
N ASN A 264 -10.63 -3.54 -21.14
CA ASN A 264 -10.22 -2.27 -21.72
C ASN A 264 -11.25 -1.76 -22.75
N VAL A 265 -11.54 -0.47 -22.65
CA VAL A 265 -12.30 0.25 -23.68
C VAL A 265 -11.31 0.79 -24.71
N PRO A 266 -11.60 0.69 -26.03
CA PRO A 266 -10.72 1.25 -27.06
C PRO A 266 -10.38 2.72 -26.82
N THR A 267 -9.19 3.17 -27.22
CA THR A 267 -8.82 4.58 -27.02
C THR A 267 -9.57 5.49 -27.99
N ARG A 268 -9.74 6.78 -27.65
CA ARG A 268 -10.35 7.77 -28.57
C ARG A 268 -9.65 7.82 -29.94
N VAL A 269 -8.34 7.60 -29.97
CA VAL A 269 -7.56 7.57 -31.20
C VAL A 269 -7.96 6.38 -32.07
N ASP A 270 -8.06 5.19 -31.47
CA ASP A 270 -8.42 3.97 -32.19
C ASP A 270 -9.88 4.00 -32.63
N VAL A 271 -10.80 4.48 -31.79
CA VAL A 271 -12.21 4.65 -32.14
C VAL A 271 -12.39 5.58 -33.33
N ARG A 272 -11.66 6.70 -33.36
CA ARG A 272 -11.66 7.60 -34.51
C ARG A 272 -11.13 6.93 -35.77
N ARG A 273 -10.09 6.10 -35.67
CA ARG A 273 -9.58 5.31 -36.82
C ARG A 273 -10.62 4.29 -37.30
N PHE A 274 -11.32 3.63 -36.38
CA PHE A 274 -12.40 2.70 -36.74
C PHE A 274 -13.51 3.43 -37.50
N TRP A 275 -13.89 4.61 -37.03
CA TRP A 275 -14.85 5.47 -37.72
C TRP A 275 -14.36 5.89 -39.11
N ASP A 276 -13.12 6.39 -39.19
CA ASP A 276 -12.51 6.86 -40.44
C ASP A 276 -12.45 5.75 -41.50
N LEU A 277 -12.09 4.53 -41.08
CA LEU A 277 -12.06 3.33 -41.93
C LEU A 277 -13.45 2.69 -42.16
N ARG A 278 -14.52 3.29 -41.64
CA ARG A 278 -15.90 2.79 -41.75
C ARG A 278 -16.08 1.36 -41.22
N THR A 279 -15.27 0.95 -40.25
CA THR A 279 -15.39 -0.36 -39.59
C THR A 279 -16.42 -0.37 -38.46
N ILE A 280 -16.90 0.81 -38.05
CA ILE A 280 -17.99 0.99 -37.08
C ILE A 280 -19.02 2.01 -37.59
N ASP A 281 -20.25 1.89 -37.10
CA ASP A 281 -21.33 2.85 -37.34
C ASP A 281 -21.47 3.87 -36.18
N GLU A 282 -22.39 4.83 -36.31
CA GLU A 282 -22.53 5.89 -35.30
C GLU A 282 -23.06 5.33 -33.97
N LYS A 283 -23.90 4.28 -34.05
CA LYS A 283 -24.38 3.57 -32.88
C LYS A 283 -23.20 3.02 -32.08
N ARG A 284 -22.30 2.29 -32.72
CA ARG A 284 -21.11 1.74 -32.08
C ARG A 284 -20.14 2.83 -31.61
N LEU A 285 -19.98 3.91 -32.37
CA LEU A 285 -19.20 5.07 -31.94
C LEU A 285 -19.71 5.64 -30.60
N ARG A 286 -21.03 5.86 -30.50
CA ARG A 286 -21.71 6.33 -29.28
C ARG A 286 -21.55 5.36 -28.12
N GLU A 287 -21.72 4.06 -28.36
CA GLU A 287 -21.53 3.01 -27.35
C GLU A 287 -20.13 3.06 -26.75
N VAL A 288 -19.09 3.18 -27.59
CA VAL A 288 -17.70 3.16 -27.11
C VAL A 288 -17.37 4.44 -26.34
N TYR A 289 -17.79 5.63 -26.81
CA TYR A 289 -17.62 6.86 -26.03
C TYR A 289 -18.38 6.84 -24.71
N THR A 290 -19.59 6.26 -24.69
CA THR A 290 -20.35 6.03 -23.46
C THR A 290 -19.59 5.11 -22.50
N ALA A 291 -18.99 4.04 -23.00
CA ALA A 291 -18.17 3.12 -22.20
C ALA A 291 -16.89 3.78 -21.65
N MET A 292 -16.35 4.80 -22.32
CA MET A 292 -15.26 5.63 -21.78
C MET A 292 -15.72 6.61 -20.68
N GLY A 293 -17.03 6.75 -20.47
CA GLY A 293 -17.62 7.66 -19.49
C GLY A 293 -18.12 8.99 -20.04
N TYR A 294 -18.19 9.19 -21.35
CA TYR A 294 -18.79 10.39 -21.94
C TYR A 294 -20.31 10.28 -22.00
N HIS A 295 -21.01 11.32 -21.53
CA HIS A 295 -22.47 11.37 -21.45
C HIS A 295 -23.01 12.76 -21.76
N GLY A 296 -24.31 12.86 -22.05
CA GLY A 296 -24.98 14.15 -22.28
C GLY A 296 -24.35 14.94 -23.42
N GLN A 297 -24.12 16.24 -23.21
CA GLN A 297 -23.55 17.11 -24.23
C GLN A 297 -22.14 16.69 -24.65
N ASP A 298 -21.30 16.23 -23.70
CA ASP A 298 -19.95 15.79 -24.02
C ASP A 298 -19.97 14.62 -25.02
N LEU A 299 -20.91 13.68 -24.87
CA LEU A 299 -21.06 12.58 -25.81
C LEU A 299 -21.43 13.09 -27.22
N GLU A 300 -22.39 14.01 -27.31
CA GLU A 300 -22.79 14.61 -28.58
C GLU A 300 -21.62 15.37 -29.23
N ASP A 301 -20.86 16.14 -28.44
CA ASP A 301 -19.70 16.89 -28.91
C ASP A 301 -18.59 15.97 -29.41
N TYR A 302 -18.28 14.87 -28.71
CA TYR A 302 -17.29 13.88 -29.15
C TYR A 302 -17.71 13.17 -30.43
N VAL A 303 -18.98 12.82 -30.57
CA VAL A 303 -19.52 12.18 -31.77
C VAL A 303 -19.43 13.14 -32.95
N LEU A 304 -19.95 14.37 -32.81
CA LEU A 304 -19.90 15.39 -33.85
C LEU A 304 -18.45 15.71 -34.24
N TRP A 305 -17.58 15.93 -33.24
CA TRP A 305 -16.16 16.18 -33.48
C TRP A 305 -15.52 15.04 -34.28
N THR A 306 -15.78 13.78 -33.93
CA THR A 306 -15.19 12.63 -34.63
C THR A 306 -15.63 12.58 -36.09
N LYS A 307 -16.93 12.79 -36.35
CA LYS A 307 -17.51 12.80 -37.70
C LYS A 307 -16.87 13.89 -38.56
N ILE A 308 -16.82 15.11 -38.05
CA ILE A 308 -16.30 16.27 -38.78
C ILE A 308 -14.78 16.17 -38.95
N TYR A 309 -14.05 15.85 -37.88
CA TYR A 309 -12.59 15.77 -37.90
C TYR A 309 -12.07 14.74 -38.91
N THR A 310 -12.81 13.65 -39.12
CA THR A 310 -12.42 12.59 -40.07
C THR A 310 -12.83 12.90 -41.51
N GLU A 311 -14.05 13.38 -41.75
CA GLU A 311 -14.51 13.65 -43.13
C GLU A 311 -13.99 14.96 -43.72
N PHE A 312 -13.80 16.01 -42.91
CA PHE A 312 -13.49 17.34 -43.41
C PHE A 312 -12.19 17.45 -44.22
N PRO A 313 -11.07 16.82 -43.84
CA PRO A 313 -9.85 16.86 -44.65
C PRO A 313 -10.02 16.28 -46.06
N ASP A 314 -10.74 15.17 -46.20
CA ASP A 314 -11.03 14.55 -47.50
C ASP A 314 -12.00 15.43 -48.31
N LEU A 315 -13.07 15.94 -47.70
CA LEU A 315 -13.99 16.87 -48.36
C LEU A 315 -13.27 18.12 -48.89
N LEU A 316 -12.36 18.70 -48.11
CA LEU A 316 -11.52 19.81 -48.57
C LEU A 316 -10.60 19.41 -49.72
N ALA A 317 -9.98 18.24 -49.67
CA ALA A 317 -9.12 17.76 -50.76
C ALA A 317 -9.92 17.58 -52.07
N ARG A 318 -11.10 16.96 -51.99
CA ARG A 318 -12.02 16.80 -53.13
C ARG A 318 -12.46 18.15 -53.70
N PHE A 319 -12.76 19.12 -52.83
CA PHE A 319 -13.10 20.47 -53.24
C PHE A 319 -11.93 21.17 -53.95
N LYS A 320 -10.72 21.11 -53.37
CA LYS A 320 -9.51 21.69 -53.99
C LYS A 320 -9.18 21.07 -55.36
N ASN A 321 -9.55 19.81 -55.57
CA ASN A 321 -9.41 19.11 -56.85
C ASN A 321 -10.60 19.34 -57.81
N GLY A 322 -11.61 20.12 -57.42
CA GLY A 322 -12.80 20.40 -58.22
C GLY A 322 -13.77 19.22 -58.38
N TRP A 323 -13.66 18.18 -57.55
CA TRP A 323 -14.53 17.00 -57.62
C TRP A 323 -15.88 17.21 -56.92
N VAL A 324 -15.95 18.17 -56.01
CA VAL A 324 -17.18 18.57 -55.31
C VAL A 324 -17.24 20.10 -55.25
N SER A 325 -18.45 20.66 -55.21
CA SER A 325 -18.67 22.09 -55.04
C SER A 325 -18.57 22.52 -53.56
N LEU A 326 -18.46 23.82 -53.31
CA LEU A 326 -18.50 24.37 -51.95
C LEU A 326 -19.85 24.09 -51.26
N ASP A 327 -20.94 24.08 -52.04
CA ASP A 327 -22.27 23.78 -51.54
C ASP A 327 -22.41 22.30 -51.15
N ASP A 328 -21.75 21.39 -51.88
CA ASP A 328 -21.69 19.97 -51.51
C ASP A 328 -20.95 19.77 -50.19
N VAL A 329 -19.81 20.45 -49.99
CA VAL A 329 -19.06 20.39 -48.73
C VAL A 329 -19.91 20.94 -47.58
N ARG A 330 -20.58 22.08 -47.77
CA ARG A 330 -21.46 22.67 -46.76
C ARG A 330 -22.60 21.72 -46.39
N SER A 331 -23.29 21.18 -47.40
CA SER A 331 -24.41 20.26 -47.21
C SER A 331 -23.97 19.03 -46.44
N ARG A 332 -22.80 18.48 -46.79
CA ARG A 332 -22.24 17.33 -46.09
C ARG A 332 -21.90 17.61 -44.63
N LEU A 333 -21.32 18.77 -44.30
CA LEU A 333 -21.05 19.13 -42.91
C LEU A 333 -22.34 19.24 -42.07
N VAL A 334 -23.40 19.78 -42.66
CA VAL A 334 -24.72 19.87 -42.01
C VAL A 334 -25.33 18.48 -41.82
N GLU A 335 -25.24 17.59 -42.82
CA GLU A 335 -25.66 16.19 -42.69
C GLU A 335 -24.93 15.44 -41.57
N LEU A 336 -23.65 15.75 -41.35
CA LEU A 336 -22.88 15.17 -40.25
C LEU A 336 -23.31 15.68 -38.87
N GLY A 337 -24.19 16.69 -38.82
CA GLY A 337 -24.78 17.25 -37.60
C GLY A 337 -24.21 18.60 -37.18
N MET A 338 -23.35 19.22 -38.01
CA MET A 338 -22.86 20.58 -37.73
C MET A 338 -23.98 21.60 -37.99
N GLY A 339 -24.15 22.56 -37.09
CA GLY A 339 -25.09 23.66 -37.31
C GLY A 339 -24.71 24.46 -38.57
N ALA A 340 -25.69 24.85 -39.39
CA ALA A 340 -25.45 25.52 -40.67
C ALA A 340 -24.57 26.78 -40.55
N ALA A 341 -24.77 27.59 -39.49
CA ALA A 341 -23.94 28.76 -39.22
C ALA A 341 -22.48 28.40 -38.90
N ALA A 342 -22.27 27.35 -38.11
CA ALA A 342 -20.92 26.86 -37.76
C ALA A 342 -20.20 26.24 -38.97
N ALA A 343 -20.94 25.55 -39.85
CA ALA A 343 -20.41 25.03 -41.10
C ALA A 343 -19.93 26.17 -42.02
N GLU A 344 -20.72 27.23 -42.14
CA GLU A 344 -20.33 28.41 -42.91
C GLU A 344 -19.08 29.11 -42.33
N GLU A 345 -19.05 29.32 -41.01
CA GLU A 345 -17.87 29.90 -40.33
C GLU A 345 -16.60 29.06 -40.52
N LEU A 346 -16.71 27.73 -40.42
CA LEU A 346 -15.60 26.81 -40.65
C LEU A 346 -15.06 26.92 -42.07
N LEU A 347 -15.96 26.96 -43.07
CA LEU A 347 -15.60 27.08 -44.48
C LEU A 347 -14.92 28.43 -44.77
N GLN A 348 -15.46 29.54 -44.25
CA GLN A 348 -14.84 30.85 -44.38
C GLN A 348 -13.40 30.84 -43.84
N THR A 349 -13.20 30.31 -42.63
CA THR A 349 -11.89 30.24 -41.98
C THR A 349 -10.88 29.39 -42.77
N LYS A 350 -11.32 28.27 -43.34
CA LYS A 350 -10.43 27.25 -43.95
C LYS A 350 -10.24 27.40 -45.46
N ILE A 351 -11.11 28.12 -46.15
CA ILE A 351 -11.09 28.27 -47.61
C ILE A 351 -10.78 29.72 -48.03
N GLN A 352 -11.32 30.74 -47.36
CA GLN A 352 -11.07 32.14 -47.76
C GLN A 352 -9.65 32.62 -47.40
N SER A 353 -9.00 32.03 -46.38
CA SER A 353 -7.60 32.29 -46.05
C SER A 353 -6.62 31.78 -47.13
N ASP A 354 -6.94 30.67 -47.80
CA ASP A 354 -6.17 30.15 -48.95
C ASP A 354 -6.41 31.00 -50.23
N ALA A 355 -7.60 31.58 -50.39
CA ALA A 355 -7.91 32.43 -51.55
C ALA A 355 -7.23 33.82 -51.46
N ALA A 356 -7.12 34.39 -50.26
CA ALA A 356 -6.40 35.65 -50.04
C ALA A 356 -4.87 35.53 -50.21
N ALA A 357 -4.31 34.31 -50.12
CA ALA A 357 -2.89 34.05 -50.36
C ALA A 357 -2.55 33.79 -51.85
N ARG A 358 -3.56 33.64 -52.72
CA ARG A 358 -3.37 33.35 -54.16
C ARG A 358 -3.74 34.51 -55.09
N THR A 359 -3.69 35.74 -54.59
CA THR A 359 -3.69 36.91 -55.48
C THR A 359 -2.25 37.26 -55.84
N ASN A 360 -1.92 37.07 -57.12
CA ASN A 360 -0.89 37.78 -57.87
C ASN A 360 0.59 37.31 -57.85
N THR A 361 0.90 36.02 -58.11
CA THR A 361 2.30 35.67 -58.51
C THR A 361 2.48 34.46 -59.45
N ASP A 362 1.43 33.72 -59.83
CA ASP A 362 1.65 32.42 -60.52
C ASP A 362 1.80 32.48 -62.05
N ARG A 363 2.05 33.66 -62.65
CA ARG A 363 2.35 33.78 -64.10
C ARG A 363 3.34 34.89 -64.51
N ASP A 364 4.26 35.30 -63.63
CA ASP A 364 5.36 36.17 -64.04
C ASP A 364 6.57 35.31 -64.48
N LEU A 365 7.12 35.58 -65.67
CA LEU A 365 8.36 34.96 -66.16
C LEU A 365 9.45 35.09 -65.09
N THR A 366 10.04 33.98 -64.63
CA THR A 366 11.13 34.08 -63.66
C THR A 366 12.44 34.47 -64.37
N LEU A 367 13.38 35.11 -63.64
CA LEU A 367 14.74 35.39 -64.17
C LEU A 367 15.39 34.13 -64.78
N THR A 368 15.12 32.97 -64.19
CA THR A 368 15.64 31.67 -64.65
C THR A 368 15.07 31.27 -66.02
N ASP A 369 13.80 31.56 -66.27
CA ASP A 369 13.14 31.26 -67.54
C ASP A 369 13.65 32.18 -68.65
N ILE A 370 13.89 33.46 -68.32
CA ILE A 370 14.51 34.43 -69.22
C ILE A 370 15.94 33.99 -69.58
N TYR A 371 16.77 33.59 -68.61
CA TYR A 371 18.12 33.10 -68.90
C TYR A 371 18.12 31.82 -69.76
N LYS A 372 17.20 30.89 -69.50
CA LYS A 372 17.04 29.69 -70.34
C LYS A 372 16.63 30.07 -71.76
N GLY A 373 15.74 31.05 -71.93
CA GLY A 373 15.35 31.58 -73.23
C GLY A 373 16.54 32.09 -74.04
N VAL A 374 17.46 32.83 -73.40
CA VAL A 374 18.69 33.32 -74.07
C VAL A 374 19.66 32.19 -74.39
N ARG A 375 19.89 31.24 -73.46
CA ARG A 375 20.78 30.08 -73.70
C ARG A 375 20.30 29.16 -74.81
N GLN A 376 18.99 29.14 -75.04
CA GLN A 376 18.34 28.34 -76.09
C GLN A 376 18.12 29.13 -77.38
N GLU A 377 18.66 30.36 -77.47
CA GLU A 377 18.53 31.26 -78.62
C GLU A 377 17.07 31.58 -79.00
N ARG A 378 16.14 31.44 -78.05
CA ARG A 378 14.70 31.70 -78.25
C ARG A 378 14.35 33.18 -78.11
N ILE A 379 15.17 33.93 -77.38
CA ILE A 379 15.10 35.38 -77.23
C ILE A 379 16.52 35.94 -77.28
N SER A 380 16.68 37.14 -77.84
CA SER A 380 17.95 37.85 -77.88
C SER A 380 18.34 38.41 -76.51
N ARG A 381 19.63 38.74 -76.33
CA ARG A 381 20.10 39.38 -75.09
C ARG A 381 19.42 40.72 -74.83
N ALA A 382 19.14 41.50 -75.88
CA ALA A 382 18.46 42.78 -75.75
C ALA A 382 17.01 42.61 -75.28
N GLU A 383 16.30 41.60 -75.80
CA GLU A 383 14.95 41.25 -75.35
C GLU A 383 14.95 40.71 -73.91
N ALA A 384 15.97 39.94 -73.54
CA ALA A 384 16.11 39.45 -72.17
C ALA A 384 16.39 40.58 -71.16
N VAL A 385 17.17 41.59 -71.53
CA VAL A 385 17.34 42.79 -70.68
C VAL A 385 16.00 43.50 -70.48
N GLY A 386 15.20 43.66 -71.53
CA GLY A 386 13.84 44.23 -71.44
C GLY A 386 12.94 43.43 -70.50
N LEU A 387 12.89 42.10 -70.65
CA LEU A 387 12.09 41.23 -69.78
C LEU A 387 12.56 41.24 -68.33
N ILE A 388 13.87 41.41 -68.08
CA ILE A 388 14.41 41.55 -66.71
C ILE A 388 14.07 42.93 -66.14
N MET A 389 14.05 43.99 -66.96
CA MET A 389 13.61 45.32 -66.53
C MET A 389 12.12 45.36 -66.19
N ASP A 390 11.29 44.62 -66.93
CA ASP A 390 9.86 44.45 -66.63
C ASP A 390 9.61 43.75 -65.28
N LEU A 391 10.60 43.00 -64.77
CA LEU A 391 10.62 42.44 -63.41
C LEU A 391 11.11 43.44 -62.34
N GLY A 392 11.33 44.71 -62.71
CA GLY A 392 11.67 45.80 -61.79
C GLY A 392 13.16 46.03 -61.57
N TYR A 393 14.05 45.41 -62.35
CA TYR A 393 15.49 45.64 -62.27
C TYR A 393 15.92 46.85 -63.12
N SER A 394 16.93 47.59 -62.66
CA SER A 394 17.52 48.66 -63.47
C SER A 394 18.28 48.09 -64.68
N THR A 395 18.49 48.89 -65.72
CA THR A 395 19.19 48.49 -66.94
C THR A 395 20.59 47.91 -66.65
N ASP A 396 21.32 48.51 -65.72
CA ASP A 396 22.66 48.07 -65.33
C ASP A 396 22.62 46.74 -64.57
N GLU A 397 21.64 46.56 -63.68
CA GLU A 397 21.43 45.30 -62.95
C GLU A 397 20.97 44.17 -63.86
N ALA A 398 20.11 44.46 -64.85
CA ALA A 398 19.63 43.50 -65.84
C ALA A 398 20.78 43.00 -66.72
N GLY A 399 21.64 43.91 -67.20
CA GLY A 399 22.84 43.59 -67.96
C GLY A 399 23.82 42.74 -67.15
N PHE A 400 24.16 43.17 -65.94
CA PHE A 400 25.06 42.42 -65.06
C PHE A 400 24.54 41.01 -64.76
N LYS A 401 23.25 40.87 -64.43
CA LYS A 401 22.64 39.58 -64.15
C LYS A 401 22.63 38.66 -65.37
N LEU A 402 22.39 39.20 -66.55
CA LEU A 402 22.42 38.43 -67.80
C LEU A 402 23.84 37.99 -68.15
N ASP A 403 24.85 38.85 -67.98
CA ASP A 403 26.24 38.53 -68.28
C ASP A 403 26.82 37.48 -67.32
N VAL A 404 26.46 37.55 -66.04
CA VAL A 404 26.85 36.53 -65.03
C VAL A 404 26.27 35.15 -65.36
N ASN A 405 25.03 35.10 -65.88
CA ASN A 405 24.31 33.83 -66.06
C ASN A 405 24.36 33.27 -67.49
N VAL A 406 24.67 34.10 -68.47
CA VAL A 406 24.77 33.75 -69.88
C VAL A 406 25.89 34.60 -70.49
N PRO A 407 27.19 34.26 -70.38
CA PRO A 407 28.27 35.09 -70.95
C PRO A 407 28.21 35.17 -72.49
N SER A 408 28.68 36.26 -73.09
CA SER A 408 28.66 36.49 -74.55
C SER A 408 29.74 35.68 -75.30
N THR A 409 29.42 35.32 -76.54
CA THR A 409 30.21 34.42 -77.40
C THR A 409 31.60 34.95 -77.79
N ASP A 410 31.91 36.24 -77.57
CA ASP A 410 33.25 36.81 -77.83
C ASP A 410 34.31 36.44 -76.77
N THR A 411 33.97 35.60 -75.80
CA THR A 411 34.92 35.07 -74.79
C THR A 411 35.18 33.57 -74.90
N ILE A 412 34.73 32.91 -75.97
CA ILE A 412 34.95 31.47 -76.15
C ILE A 412 36.19 31.25 -77.02
N SER A 413 37.37 31.30 -76.40
CA SER A 413 38.56 30.64 -76.95
C SER A 413 38.78 29.33 -76.21
N ALA A 414 38.97 28.26 -76.99
CA ALA A 414 39.22 26.88 -76.59
C ALA A 414 38.03 26.17 -75.94
N VAL A 415 37.42 25.25 -76.70
CA VAL A 415 36.79 24.06 -76.11
C VAL A 415 37.93 23.28 -75.44
N GLU A 416 38.23 23.63 -74.19
CA GLU A 416 39.01 22.74 -73.34
C GLU A 416 38.13 21.51 -73.10
N GLU A 417 38.65 20.34 -73.50
CA GLU A 417 38.10 19.05 -73.14
C GLU A 417 37.73 19.10 -71.66
N ARG A 418 36.48 18.74 -71.31
CA ARG A 418 35.99 18.87 -69.93
C ARG A 418 36.94 18.13 -68.98
N GLU A 419 37.79 18.89 -68.30
CA GLU A 419 38.62 18.37 -67.23
C GLU A 419 37.70 17.92 -66.09
N LEU A 420 38.02 16.78 -65.46
CA LEU A 420 37.29 16.32 -64.29
C LEU A 420 37.31 17.43 -63.23
N THR A 421 36.14 17.80 -62.72
CA THR A 421 36.08 18.83 -61.69
C THR A 421 36.67 18.29 -60.38
N LYS A 422 37.05 19.20 -59.47
CA LYS A 422 37.47 18.84 -58.11
C LYS A 422 36.43 17.93 -57.40
N SER A 423 35.14 18.11 -57.67
CA SER A 423 34.06 17.24 -57.15
C SER A 423 34.07 15.85 -57.77
N ASP A 424 34.35 15.73 -59.07
CA ASP A 424 34.40 14.44 -59.77
C ASP A 424 35.62 13.63 -59.30
N ILE A 425 36.77 14.29 -59.12
CA ILE A 425 37.98 13.66 -58.55
C ILE A 425 37.71 13.23 -57.09
N ALA A 426 37.05 14.08 -56.30
CA ALA A 426 36.69 13.73 -54.92
C ALA A 426 35.73 12.53 -54.85
N ALA A 427 34.74 12.46 -55.75
CA ALA A 427 33.81 11.34 -55.83
C ALA A 427 34.50 10.06 -56.30
N GLY A 428 35.35 10.14 -57.32
CA GLY A 428 36.16 9.00 -57.79
C GLY A 428 37.09 8.48 -56.71
N TYR A 429 37.75 9.37 -55.96
CA TYR A 429 38.64 9.00 -54.87
C TYR A 429 37.88 8.37 -53.70
N LYS A 430 36.78 8.97 -53.27
CA LYS A 430 35.95 8.45 -52.15
C LYS A 430 35.36 7.08 -52.41
N ASN A 431 35.04 6.79 -53.67
CA ASN A 431 34.47 5.51 -54.08
C ASN A 431 35.54 4.48 -54.48
N GLY A 432 36.83 4.78 -54.27
CA GLY A 432 37.94 3.86 -54.57
C GLY A 432 38.19 3.62 -56.07
N ILE A 433 37.61 4.45 -56.94
CA ILE A 433 37.77 4.36 -58.40
C ILE A 433 39.16 4.82 -58.83
N ILE A 434 39.75 5.78 -58.09
CA ILE A 434 41.12 6.27 -58.29
C ILE A 434 41.90 6.22 -56.98
N THR A 435 43.22 6.02 -57.07
CA THR A 435 44.10 5.95 -55.90
C THR A 435 44.40 7.36 -55.35
N ARG A 436 44.89 7.45 -54.11
CA ARG A 436 45.28 8.73 -53.47
C ARG A 436 46.29 9.50 -54.31
N GLU A 437 47.25 8.78 -54.88
CA GLU A 437 48.26 9.37 -55.78
C GLU A 437 47.66 9.77 -57.13
N GLY A 438 46.71 9.00 -57.66
CA GLY A 438 45.95 9.37 -58.86
C GLY A 438 45.12 10.66 -58.66
N ALA A 439 44.42 10.77 -57.53
CA ALA A 439 43.70 11.97 -57.15
C ALA A 439 44.64 13.17 -56.95
N ARG A 440 45.85 12.95 -56.37
CA ARG A 440 46.89 13.98 -56.24
C ARG A 440 47.31 14.54 -57.60
N GLN A 441 47.65 13.68 -58.55
CA GLN A 441 48.10 14.10 -59.88
C GLN A 441 47.00 14.85 -60.64
N MET A 442 45.75 14.39 -60.55
CA MET A 442 44.60 15.05 -61.19
C MET A 442 44.30 16.42 -60.55
N LEU A 443 44.40 16.56 -59.22
CA LEU A 443 44.22 17.85 -58.56
C LEU A 443 45.37 18.83 -58.86
N LEU A 444 46.60 18.35 -59.03
CA LEU A 444 47.72 19.17 -59.51
C LEU A 444 47.51 19.62 -60.96
N GLY A 445 46.92 18.77 -61.80
CA GLY A 445 46.51 19.10 -63.17
C GLY A 445 45.51 20.26 -63.23
N LEU A 446 44.59 20.34 -62.27
CA LEU A 446 43.67 21.47 -62.07
C LEU A 446 44.33 22.73 -61.46
N LYS A 447 45.67 22.82 -61.47
CA LYS A 447 46.47 23.96 -60.98
C LYS A 447 46.32 24.27 -59.47
N TYR A 448 45.90 23.31 -58.64
CA TYR A 448 46.00 23.47 -57.19
C TYR A 448 47.47 23.38 -56.74
N THR A 449 47.85 24.15 -55.71
CA THR A 449 49.21 24.08 -55.16
C THR A 449 49.43 22.75 -54.43
N ALA A 450 50.68 22.28 -54.35
CA ALA A 450 51.00 21.02 -53.67
C ALA A 450 50.53 20.98 -52.19
N VAL A 451 50.46 22.15 -51.55
CA VAL A 451 49.95 22.30 -50.17
C VAL A 451 48.42 22.14 -50.14
N ASP A 452 47.71 22.79 -51.06
CA ASP A 452 46.24 22.69 -51.14
C ASP A 452 45.80 21.28 -51.54
N VAL A 453 46.52 20.62 -52.44
CA VAL A 453 46.22 19.24 -52.84
C VAL A 453 46.33 18.30 -51.64
N GLU A 454 47.37 18.40 -50.80
CA GLU A 454 47.48 17.59 -49.58
C GLU A 454 46.39 17.89 -48.56
N PHE A 455 46.00 19.17 -48.42
CA PHE A 455 44.87 19.54 -47.57
C PHE A 455 43.55 18.94 -48.07
N LEU A 456 43.29 19.00 -49.38
CA LEU A 456 42.10 18.43 -50.01
C LEU A 456 42.07 16.91 -49.93
N LEU A 457 43.20 16.24 -50.14
CA LEU A 457 43.29 14.79 -49.99
C LEU A 457 43.05 14.38 -48.54
N LYS A 458 43.60 15.10 -47.54
CA LYS A 458 43.26 14.85 -46.11
C LYS A 458 41.78 15.07 -45.80
N LEU A 459 41.18 16.10 -46.39
CA LEU A 459 39.74 16.35 -46.26
C LEU A 459 38.91 15.21 -46.88
N TYR A 460 39.35 14.66 -48.01
CA TYR A 460 38.69 13.53 -48.64
C TYR A 460 38.92 12.23 -47.88
N ASP A 461 40.14 11.98 -47.40
CA ASP A 461 40.52 10.85 -46.54
C ASP A 461 39.62 10.78 -45.31
N ALA A 462 39.35 11.91 -44.67
CA ALA A 462 38.43 12.00 -43.52
C ALA A 462 36.97 11.68 -43.87
N GLN A 463 36.59 11.69 -45.15
CA GLN A 463 35.24 11.43 -45.65
C GLN A 463 35.09 10.04 -46.29
N ILE A 464 36.17 9.26 -46.43
CA ILE A 464 36.12 7.87 -46.88
C ILE A 464 35.64 7.01 -45.70
N LYS A 465 34.44 6.45 -45.82
CA LYS A 465 34.00 5.38 -44.90
C LYS A 465 34.73 4.09 -45.29
N PRO A 466 35.35 3.35 -44.36
CA PRO A 466 36.03 2.10 -44.67
C PRO A 466 35.04 1.09 -45.31
N PRO A 467 35.55 0.16 -46.15
CA PRO A 467 34.70 -0.83 -46.81
C PRO A 467 34.01 -1.67 -45.75
N THR A 468 32.68 -1.75 -45.87
CA THR A 468 31.82 -2.58 -45.03
C THR A 468 32.20 -4.06 -45.21
N GLU A 469 32.99 -4.59 -44.28
CA GLU A 469 32.88 -6.00 -43.91
C GLU A 469 31.45 -6.26 -43.40
N GLU A 470 30.95 -7.48 -43.62
CA GLU A 470 29.60 -7.90 -43.27
C GLU A 470 29.18 -7.35 -41.90
N LYS A 471 28.17 -6.48 -41.88
CA LYS A 471 27.56 -6.02 -40.63
C LYS A 471 26.93 -7.22 -39.93
N THR A 472 27.67 -7.85 -39.01
CA THR A 472 27.05 -8.34 -37.79
C THR A 472 26.42 -7.13 -37.13
N ARG A 473 25.08 -7.02 -37.20
CA ARG A 473 24.35 -5.93 -36.54
C ARG A 473 24.70 -5.96 -35.06
N ALA A 474 25.34 -4.90 -34.56
CA ALA A 474 25.46 -4.70 -33.12
C ALA A 474 24.03 -4.59 -32.53
N LEU A 475 23.83 -5.21 -31.37
CA LEU A 475 22.53 -5.18 -30.67
C LEU A 475 22.17 -3.73 -30.34
N ALA A 476 20.90 -3.37 -30.48
CA ALA A 476 20.44 -2.05 -30.06
C ALA A 476 20.52 -1.93 -28.53
N LYS A 477 20.64 -0.70 -28.01
CA LYS A 477 20.58 -0.42 -26.55
C LYS A 477 19.42 -1.15 -25.87
N SER A 478 18.25 -1.18 -26.50
CA SER A 478 17.05 -1.85 -25.98
C SER A 478 17.23 -3.36 -25.83
N ASP A 479 17.94 -3.99 -26.78
CA ASP A 479 18.12 -5.44 -26.83
C ASP A 479 19.17 -5.89 -25.81
N ILE A 480 20.22 -5.09 -25.62
CA ILE A 480 21.24 -5.29 -24.58
C ILE A 480 20.60 -5.21 -23.19
N VAL A 481 19.81 -4.17 -22.95
CA VAL A 481 19.06 -3.98 -21.69
C VAL A 481 18.06 -5.13 -21.46
N LEU A 482 17.33 -5.55 -22.49
CA LEU A 482 16.39 -6.65 -22.40
C LEU A 482 17.09 -8.00 -22.15
N GLY A 483 18.28 -8.19 -22.71
CA GLY A 483 19.15 -9.34 -22.47
C GLY A 483 19.53 -9.49 -21.00
N VAL A 484 19.90 -8.39 -20.34
CA VAL A 484 20.15 -8.39 -18.89
C VAL A 484 18.87 -8.65 -18.09
N LYS A 485 17.76 -7.98 -18.44
CA LYS A 485 16.46 -8.18 -17.77
C LYS A 485 15.96 -9.63 -17.84
N ARG A 486 16.29 -10.35 -18.92
CA ARG A 486 15.95 -11.77 -19.10
C ARG A 486 17.02 -12.73 -18.58
N GLY A 487 18.08 -12.22 -17.94
CA GLY A 487 19.19 -13.03 -17.43
C GLY A 487 20.04 -13.71 -18.52
N LEU A 488 19.93 -13.28 -19.77
CA LEU A 488 20.62 -13.86 -20.92
C LEU A 488 22.08 -13.39 -21.04
N ILE A 489 22.38 -12.21 -20.52
CA ILE A 489 23.74 -11.66 -20.43
C ILE A 489 23.93 -10.99 -19.07
N THR A 490 25.16 -11.03 -18.55
CA THR A 490 25.51 -10.39 -17.26
C THR A 490 25.65 -8.88 -17.40
N GLN A 491 25.43 -8.14 -16.31
CA GLN A 491 25.56 -6.67 -16.28
C GLN A 491 26.93 -6.19 -16.78
N GLN A 492 28.01 -6.85 -16.37
CA GLN A 492 29.36 -6.52 -16.79
C GLN A 492 29.54 -6.66 -18.31
N THR A 493 28.90 -7.67 -18.91
CA THR A 493 28.92 -7.91 -20.35
C THR A 493 28.09 -6.87 -21.09
N ALA A 494 26.93 -6.51 -20.54
CA ALA A 494 26.08 -5.48 -21.11
C ALA A 494 26.70 -4.08 -21.03
N LEU A 495 27.47 -3.80 -19.98
CA LEU A 495 28.19 -2.54 -19.82
C LEU A 495 29.25 -2.39 -20.92
N GLY A 496 30.03 -3.46 -21.18
CA GLY A 496 30.94 -3.51 -22.33
C GLY A 496 30.22 -3.29 -23.67
N MET A 497 29.11 -3.99 -23.89
CA MET A 497 28.31 -3.85 -25.11
C MET A 497 27.72 -2.44 -25.30
N LEU A 498 27.35 -1.74 -24.23
CA LEU A 498 26.85 -0.36 -24.29
C LEU A 498 27.97 0.64 -24.59
N ILE A 499 29.17 0.42 -24.04
CA ILE A 499 30.35 1.21 -24.37
C ILE A 499 30.74 1.04 -25.83
N ASP A 500 30.70 -0.21 -26.33
CA ASP A 500 31.04 -0.55 -27.72
C ASP A 500 30.10 0.12 -28.75
N ILE A 501 28.83 0.36 -28.38
CA ILE A 501 27.87 1.10 -29.22
C ILE A 501 27.87 2.62 -28.99
N GLY A 502 28.79 3.13 -28.16
CA GLY A 502 29.09 4.56 -28.04
C GLY A 502 28.54 5.28 -26.81
N TYR A 503 28.08 4.57 -25.77
CA TYR A 503 27.74 5.20 -24.48
C TYR A 503 28.97 5.36 -23.60
N SER A 504 29.02 6.42 -22.79
CA SER A 504 30.09 6.55 -21.79
C SER A 504 29.95 5.47 -20.71
N ASP A 505 31.03 5.19 -19.97
CA ASP A 505 31.01 4.23 -18.86
C ASP A 505 29.93 4.60 -17.82
N ALA A 506 29.84 5.89 -17.49
CA ALA A 506 28.82 6.43 -16.58
C ALA A 506 27.39 6.30 -17.13
N ASP A 507 27.17 6.59 -18.42
CA ASP A 507 25.86 6.46 -19.05
C ASP A 507 25.43 4.99 -19.18
N SER A 508 26.38 4.10 -19.48
CA SER A 508 26.15 2.66 -19.61
C SER A 508 25.72 2.05 -18.28
N ALA A 509 26.43 2.39 -17.20
CA ALA A 509 26.05 2.01 -15.85
C ALA A 509 24.65 2.53 -15.49
N PHE A 510 24.37 3.81 -15.76
CA PHE A 510 23.04 4.39 -15.50
C PHE A 510 21.94 3.70 -16.29
N ILE A 511 22.14 3.42 -17.58
CA ILE A 511 21.18 2.75 -18.47
C ILE A 511 20.80 1.36 -17.93
N LEU A 512 21.77 0.61 -17.41
CA LEU A 512 21.55 -0.71 -16.84
C LEU A 512 20.87 -0.59 -15.47
N THR A 513 21.28 0.34 -14.62
CA THR A 513 20.65 0.57 -13.31
C THR A 513 19.16 0.93 -13.43
N ILE A 514 18.79 1.79 -14.39
CA ILE A 514 17.38 2.22 -14.51
C ILE A 514 16.49 1.22 -15.24
N ASN A 515 17.04 0.42 -16.17
CA ASN A 515 16.21 -0.40 -17.07
C ASN A 515 16.40 -1.91 -16.90
N ALA A 516 17.54 -2.35 -16.37
CA ALA A 516 17.94 -3.76 -16.35
C ALA A 516 17.90 -4.40 -14.97
N GLU A 517 17.78 -3.63 -13.89
CA GLU A 517 17.49 -4.16 -12.56
C GLU A 517 16.03 -3.92 -12.19
N GLU A 518 15.37 -4.97 -11.71
CA GLU A 518 14.30 -4.83 -10.71
C GLU A 518 14.95 -4.28 -9.43
N SER A 519 15.36 -3.01 -9.47
CA SER A 519 15.76 -2.29 -8.28
C SER A 519 14.48 -1.96 -7.51
N PRO A 520 14.40 -2.24 -6.20
CA PRO A 520 13.34 -1.74 -5.32
C PRO A 520 13.24 -0.20 -5.30
N PHE A 521 14.15 0.49 -5.99
CA PHE A 521 14.30 1.94 -6.04
C PHE A 521 14.02 2.53 -7.43
N SER A 522 13.53 1.74 -8.39
CA SER A 522 13.03 2.25 -9.67
C SER A 522 11.76 3.08 -9.43
N PRO A 523 11.67 4.32 -9.94
CA PRO A 523 10.53 5.18 -9.64
C PRO A 523 9.23 4.54 -10.11
N VAL A 524 8.32 4.29 -9.18
CA VAL A 524 7.07 3.56 -9.46
C VAL A 524 6.05 4.42 -10.19
N ASN A 525 6.24 5.74 -10.22
CA ASN A 525 5.37 6.68 -10.91
C ASN A 525 6.12 7.92 -11.43
N TYR A 526 5.42 8.68 -12.28
CA TYR A 526 5.94 9.88 -12.92
C TYR A 526 6.35 10.98 -11.92
N ASP A 527 5.66 11.08 -10.78
CA ASP A 527 5.97 12.08 -9.76
C ASP A 527 7.30 11.78 -9.03
N GLU A 528 7.57 10.51 -8.72
CA GLU A 528 8.84 10.06 -8.14
C GLU A 528 9.98 10.19 -9.15
N PHE A 529 9.73 9.86 -10.41
CA PHE A 529 10.68 10.05 -11.51
C PHE A 529 11.06 11.53 -11.66
N ARG A 530 10.07 12.43 -11.64
CA ARG A 530 10.26 13.88 -11.73
C ARG A 530 11.04 14.43 -10.53
N ASP A 531 10.70 14.02 -9.31
CA ASP A 531 11.37 14.48 -8.08
C ASP A 531 12.86 14.10 -8.07
N ARG A 532 13.18 12.87 -8.46
CA ARG A 532 14.58 12.40 -8.55
C ARG A 532 15.35 13.10 -9.66
N THR A 533 14.72 13.30 -10.82
CA THR A 533 15.31 14.04 -11.94
C THR A 533 15.60 15.50 -11.56
N GLN A 534 14.73 16.11 -10.76
CA GLN A 534 14.88 17.49 -10.29
C GLN A 534 15.98 17.62 -9.21
N LYS A 535 16.09 16.65 -8.28
CA LYS A 535 17.19 16.56 -7.32
C LYS A 535 18.55 16.39 -8.01
N TRP A 536 18.61 15.55 -9.04
CA TRP A 536 19.83 15.39 -9.85
C TRP A 536 20.18 16.67 -10.62
N ARG A 537 19.21 17.35 -11.24
CA ARG A 537 19.45 18.64 -11.91
C ARG A 537 19.99 19.70 -10.96
N LEU A 538 19.49 19.76 -9.73
CA LEU A 538 20.00 20.67 -8.70
C LEU A 538 21.42 20.29 -8.26
N ALA A 539 21.71 19.00 -8.07
CA ALA A 539 23.05 18.52 -7.71
C ALA A 539 24.08 18.72 -8.84
N ALA A 540 23.65 18.68 -10.09
CA ALA A 540 24.46 18.93 -11.28
C ALA A 540 24.55 20.42 -11.68
N GLY A 541 23.93 21.33 -10.92
CA GLY A 541 23.92 22.77 -11.22
C GLY A 541 23.08 23.17 -12.44
N LEU A 542 22.23 22.27 -12.97
CA LEU A 542 21.46 22.41 -14.21
C LEU A 542 20.03 22.92 -14.00
N GLY A 543 19.84 23.92 -13.14
CA GLY A 543 18.62 24.71 -13.05
C GLY A 543 17.45 24.08 -12.29
N GLY A 544 17.09 24.72 -11.19
CA GLY A 544 15.85 24.55 -10.44
C GLY A 544 15.78 25.64 -9.38
N LYS A 545 14.59 26.23 -9.12
CA LYS A 545 14.45 27.22 -8.05
C LYS A 545 14.83 26.53 -6.73
N PRO A 546 15.87 26.97 -6.00
CA PRO A 546 16.23 26.31 -4.76
C PRO A 546 15.06 26.36 -3.78
N MET A 547 14.82 25.27 -3.06
CA MET A 547 13.84 25.23 -1.98
C MET A 547 14.29 26.20 -0.88
N THR A 548 13.38 27.03 -0.38
CA THR A 548 13.72 28.02 0.66
C THR A 548 14.18 27.32 1.95
N GLU A 549 15.07 27.95 2.72
CA GLU A 549 15.52 27.41 4.02
C GLU A 549 14.37 27.22 5.01
N GLU A 550 13.35 28.08 4.94
CA GLU A 550 12.10 27.93 5.68
C GLU A 550 11.38 26.61 5.34
N LEU A 551 11.27 26.27 4.05
CA LEU A 551 10.65 25.03 3.58
C LEU A 551 11.44 23.77 3.97
N LYS A 552 12.77 23.84 3.94
CA LYS A 552 13.64 22.76 4.41
C LYS A 552 13.48 22.55 5.92
N THR A 553 13.37 23.63 6.68
CA THR A 553 13.17 23.61 8.13
C THR A 553 11.82 23.00 8.49
N LEU A 554 10.74 23.44 7.83
CA LEU A 554 9.39 22.87 8.01
C LEU A 554 9.33 21.40 7.61
N GLY A 555 9.96 21.01 6.50
CA GLY A 555 10.04 19.62 6.05
C GLY A 555 10.80 18.73 7.02
N SER A 556 11.93 19.21 7.56
CA SER A 556 12.71 18.49 8.57
C SER A 556 11.93 18.32 9.87
N ARG A 557 11.24 19.37 10.33
CA ARG A 557 10.37 19.32 11.52
C ARG A 557 9.18 18.38 11.31
N LEU A 558 8.61 18.34 10.11
CA LEU A 558 7.51 17.42 9.77
C LEU A 558 7.94 15.96 9.91
N VAL A 559 9.08 15.60 9.31
CA VAL A 559 9.63 14.22 9.40
C VAL A 559 9.95 13.85 10.84
N GLN A 560 10.55 14.77 11.60
CA GLN A 560 10.83 14.57 13.02
C GLN A 560 9.55 14.28 13.81
N LEU A 561 8.51 15.13 13.67
CA LEU A 561 7.23 14.96 14.37
C LEU A 561 6.51 13.67 13.96
N GLN A 562 6.60 13.25 12.69
CA GLN A 562 6.05 11.96 12.25
C GLN A 562 6.76 10.78 12.92
N GLY A 563 8.09 10.83 13.04
CA GLY A 563 8.86 9.82 13.76
C GLY A 563 8.52 9.77 15.26
N GLU A 564 8.41 10.94 15.90
CA GLU A 564 8.03 11.06 17.31
C GLU A 564 6.62 10.52 17.57
N VAL A 565 5.63 10.86 16.74
CA VAL A 565 4.26 10.33 16.82
C VAL A 565 4.23 8.81 16.66
N ALA A 566 4.87 8.28 15.62
CA ALA A 566 4.90 6.83 15.37
C ALA A 566 5.63 6.06 16.49
N GLY A 567 6.70 6.63 17.05
CA GLY A 567 7.40 6.08 18.21
C GLY A 567 6.51 6.02 19.44
N LEU A 568 5.78 7.10 19.72
CA LEU A 568 4.89 7.19 20.88
C LEU A 568 3.67 6.26 20.73
N GLU A 569 3.08 6.15 19.53
CA GLU A 569 1.99 5.22 19.24
C GLU A 569 2.40 3.76 19.48
N ASN A 570 3.62 3.38 19.06
CA ASN A 570 4.19 2.07 19.35
C ASN A 570 4.44 1.85 20.83
N GLN A 571 4.91 2.88 21.55
CA GLN A 571 5.10 2.80 23.00
C GLN A 571 3.77 2.59 23.74
N ILE A 572 2.73 3.35 23.37
CA ILE A 572 1.37 3.19 23.92
C ILE A 572 0.82 1.80 23.61
N LYS A 573 1.00 1.30 22.38
CA LYS A 573 0.58 -0.05 21.98
C LYS A 573 1.28 -1.13 22.81
N ASN A 574 2.58 -0.99 23.06
CA ASN A 574 3.35 -1.92 23.89
C ASN A 574 2.92 -1.87 25.36
N GLU A 575 2.68 -0.69 25.91
CA GLU A 575 2.19 -0.55 27.30
C GLU A 575 0.76 -1.09 27.44
N ARG A 576 -0.13 -0.84 26.48
CA ARG A 576 -1.48 -1.43 26.44
C ARG A 576 -1.44 -2.96 26.29
N GLY A 577 -0.49 -3.49 25.52
CA GLY A 577 -0.29 -4.93 25.36
C GLY A 577 0.17 -5.65 26.64
N LYS A 578 0.73 -4.92 27.62
CA LYS A 578 1.09 -5.44 28.94
C LYS A 578 -0.09 -5.47 29.92
N LEU A 579 -1.23 -4.85 29.58
CA LEU A 579 -2.44 -4.86 30.40
C LEU A 579 -3.26 -6.11 30.07
N SER A 580 -3.33 -7.06 31.02
CA SER A 580 -4.13 -8.28 30.89
C SER A 580 -5.63 -7.99 31.09
N PRO A 581 -6.57 -8.65 30.37
CA PRO A 581 -8.01 -8.39 30.50
C PRO A 581 -8.61 -8.72 31.89
N ASP A 582 -8.02 -9.67 32.62
CA ASP A 582 -8.66 -10.30 33.79
C ASP A 582 -8.10 -9.93 35.18
N ARG A 583 -7.43 -8.77 35.32
CA ARG A 583 -7.10 -8.25 36.65
C ARG A 583 -7.23 -6.73 36.68
N VAL A 584 -7.74 -6.22 37.81
CA VAL A 584 -7.80 -4.79 38.12
C VAL A 584 -6.48 -4.14 37.70
N LEU A 585 -6.58 -3.21 36.73
CA LEU A 585 -5.45 -2.53 36.12
C LEU A 585 -4.55 -1.96 37.23
N PRO A 586 -3.23 -2.20 37.22
CA PRO A 586 -2.33 -1.51 38.14
C PRO A 586 -2.47 0.00 37.89
N ALA A 587 -2.87 0.76 38.92
CA ALA A 587 -3.17 2.20 38.78
C ALA A 587 -2.02 2.99 38.12
N GLU A 588 -0.78 2.55 38.34
CA GLU A 588 0.43 3.12 37.74
C GLU A 588 0.53 2.90 36.22
N ALA A 589 0.14 1.73 35.72
CA ALA A 589 0.21 1.41 34.30
C ALA A 589 -0.85 2.17 33.49
N THR A 590 -2.06 2.29 34.06
CA THR A 590 -3.12 3.13 33.49
C THR A 590 -2.71 4.61 33.47
N ALA A 591 -2.15 5.13 34.58
CA ALA A 591 -1.66 6.50 34.63
C ALA A 591 -0.57 6.78 33.58
N ARG A 592 0.32 5.82 33.34
CA ARG A 592 1.38 5.94 32.33
C ARG A 592 0.85 5.97 30.91
N VAL A 593 -0.15 5.14 30.59
CA VAL A 593 -0.80 5.15 29.27
C VAL A 593 -1.52 6.49 29.03
N THR A 594 -2.26 6.99 30.03
CA THR A 594 -2.95 8.29 29.93
C THR A 594 -1.97 9.46 29.78
N GLU A 595 -0.82 9.44 30.46
CA GLU A 595 0.25 10.43 30.29
C GLU A 595 0.80 10.42 28.85
N LEU A 596 1.12 9.24 28.32
CA LEU A 596 1.63 9.08 26.96
C LEU A 596 0.60 9.51 25.90
N GLU A 597 -0.68 9.23 26.10
CA GLU A 597 -1.77 9.70 25.23
C GLU A 597 -1.89 11.23 25.23
N GLY A 598 -1.73 11.87 26.39
CA GLY A 598 -1.70 13.33 26.49
C GLY A 598 -0.55 13.96 25.72
N ILE A 599 0.62 13.31 25.69
CA ILE A 599 1.78 13.73 24.90
C ILE A 599 1.52 13.48 23.41
N LEU A 600 0.95 12.33 23.04
CA LEU A 600 0.59 11.98 21.66
C LEU A 600 -0.31 13.05 21.04
N HIS A 601 -1.38 13.45 21.75
CA HIS A 601 -2.32 14.44 21.24
C HIS A 601 -1.68 15.82 21.01
N LYS A 602 -0.73 16.23 21.85
CA LYS A 602 0.03 17.47 21.65
C LYS A 602 0.91 17.39 20.40
N LEU A 603 1.62 16.28 20.22
CA LEU A 603 2.48 16.05 19.04
C LEU A 603 1.66 15.94 17.75
N GLN A 604 0.50 15.27 17.79
CA GLN A 604 -0.41 15.18 16.64
C GLN A 604 -0.97 16.56 16.25
N SER A 605 -1.32 17.40 17.23
CA SER A 605 -1.75 18.78 17.00
C SER A 605 -0.63 19.62 16.37
N GLU A 606 0.60 19.50 16.88
CA GLU A 606 1.77 20.19 16.31
C GLU A 606 2.09 19.70 14.90
N LEU A 607 1.98 18.39 14.65
CA LEU A 607 2.17 17.77 13.34
C LEU A 607 1.18 18.31 12.31
N ILE A 608 -0.11 18.45 12.68
CA ILE A 608 -1.14 19.02 11.81
C ILE A 608 -0.82 20.47 11.48
N ARG A 609 -0.39 21.27 12.46
CA ARG A 609 0.01 22.67 12.26
C ARG A 609 1.19 22.76 11.29
N VAL A 610 2.29 22.05 11.57
CA VAL A 610 3.52 22.07 10.74
C VAL A 610 3.24 21.55 9.33
N ARG A 611 2.38 20.53 9.18
CA ARG A 611 1.94 20.03 7.87
C ARG A 611 1.16 21.07 7.09
N THR A 612 0.28 21.81 7.76
CA THR A 612 -0.51 22.87 7.14
C THR A 612 0.40 24.00 6.66
N ASP A 613 1.35 24.42 7.50
CA ASP A 613 2.34 25.46 7.16
C ASP A 613 3.24 25.01 6.00
N TYR A 614 3.74 23.77 6.04
CA TYR A 614 4.53 23.19 4.96
C TYR A 614 3.75 23.14 3.64
N ASN A 615 2.48 22.73 3.67
CA ASN A 615 1.63 22.67 2.48
C ASN A 615 1.31 24.05 1.90
N ALA A 616 1.09 25.05 2.75
CA ALA A 616 0.94 26.43 2.30
C ALA A 616 2.22 26.94 1.64
N LYS A 617 3.37 26.77 2.30
CA LYS A 617 4.68 27.23 1.81
C LYS A 617 5.14 26.51 0.55
N ILE A 618 4.87 25.21 0.42
CA ILE A 618 5.26 24.44 -0.78
C ILE A 618 4.38 24.82 -1.96
N SER A 619 3.11 25.16 -1.70
CA SER A 619 2.21 25.72 -2.71
C SER A 619 2.72 27.08 -3.17
N GLU A 620 3.03 27.99 -2.24
CA GLU A 620 3.66 29.30 -2.54
C GLU A 620 4.93 29.12 -3.37
N TRP A 621 5.84 28.22 -2.99
CA TRP A 621 7.08 27.99 -3.74
C TRP A 621 6.83 27.40 -5.14
N LYS A 622 5.87 26.48 -5.28
CA LYS A 622 5.47 25.86 -6.56
C LYS A 622 4.84 26.87 -7.53
N TYR A 623 4.13 27.87 -7.02
CA TYR A 623 3.37 28.82 -7.84
C TYR A 623 3.94 30.25 -7.87
N ALA A 624 4.94 30.57 -7.05
CA ALA A 624 5.64 31.86 -7.10
C ALA A 624 6.50 31.95 -8.36
N GLY A 625 5.97 32.64 -9.38
CA GLY A 625 6.62 32.88 -10.67
C GLY A 625 5.85 32.39 -11.91
N LYS A 626 4.54 32.13 -11.80
CA LYS A 626 3.63 32.11 -12.95
C LYS A 626 3.00 33.48 -13.15
#